data_AF-A0AAF0Q475-F1
#
_entry.id   AF-A0AAF0Q475-F1
#
_cell.length_a   1.000
_cell.length_b   1.000
_cell.length_c   1.000
_cell.angle_alpha   90.00
_cell.angle_beta   90.00
_cell.angle_gamma   90.00
#
_symmetry.space_group_name_H-M   'P 1'
#
loop_
_entity.id
_entity.type
_entity.pdbx_description
1 polymer ?
#
loop_
_entity_poly.entity_id
_entity_poly.type
_entity_poly.pdbx_seq_one_letter_code
_entity_poly.pdbx_strand_id
1 'polypeptide(L)'
;MLQVLARQQAQREEELAQSQRHILALQEEIEELEHENRLHSQQEAKLKEELRNMDRSQKREGVDLTYLKNVILKLLETGEVEALLPVVAMLLQFSPEEMRKCQQAYRSSIEAQASPAKDISGSGSSLFSRFSFS
;
A
#
# COMPACT_ATOMS: atom_id res chain seq x y z
N MET A 1 -69.64 -25.90 29.13
CA MET A 1 -68.30 -25.79 29.75
C MET A 1 -67.22 -26.45 28.89
N LEU A 2 -67.36 -27.72 28.50
CA LEU A 2 -66.37 -28.44 27.66
C LEU A 2 -66.08 -27.79 26.30
N GLN A 3 -67.12 -27.32 25.59
CA GLN A 3 -66.98 -26.68 24.27
C GLN A 3 -66.19 -25.35 24.30
N VAL A 4 -66.27 -24.61 25.41
CA VAL A 4 -65.56 -23.33 25.57
C VAL A 4 -64.08 -23.58 25.82
N LEU A 5 -63.75 -24.57 26.66
CA LEU A 5 -62.37 -25.02 26.89
C LEU A 5 -61.72 -25.54 25.60
N ALA A 6 -62.43 -26.37 24.83
CA ALA A 6 -61.94 -26.90 23.55
C ALA A 6 -61.64 -25.78 22.53
N ARG A 7 -62.51 -24.77 22.43
CA ARG A 7 -62.27 -23.60 21.57
C ARG A 7 -61.06 -22.78 22.01
N GLN A 8 -60.89 -22.57 23.31
CA GLN A 8 -59.76 -21.81 23.84
C GLN A 8 -58.42 -22.55 23.69
N GLN A 9 -58.44 -23.89 23.74
CA GLN A 9 -57.27 -24.71 23.41
C GLN A 9 -56.91 -24.63 21.93
N ALA A 10 -57.90 -24.78 21.05
CA ALA A 10 -57.68 -24.67 19.61
C ALA A 10 -57.12 -23.30 19.20
N GLN A 11 -57.61 -22.19 19.77
CA GLN A 11 -57.08 -20.85 19.51
C GLN A 11 -55.62 -20.70 19.97
N ARG A 12 -55.29 -21.20 21.16
CA ARG A 12 -53.91 -21.17 21.66
C ARG A 12 -52.97 -22.01 20.81
N GLU A 13 -53.41 -23.20 20.38
CA GLU A 13 -52.63 -24.05 19.48
C GLU A 13 -52.42 -23.39 18.11
N GLU A 14 -53.43 -22.67 17.59
CA GLU A 14 -53.31 -21.93 16.34
C GLU A 14 -52.34 -20.75 16.45
N GLU A 15 -52.42 -19.95 17.52
CA GLU A 15 -51.48 -18.86 17.79
C GLU A 15 -50.04 -19.38 17.97
N LEU A 16 -49.87 -20.48 18.70
CA LEU A 16 -48.56 -21.14 18.85
C LEU A 16 -48.03 -21.64 17.51
N ALA A 17 -48.87 -22.27 16.68
CA ALA A 17 -48.47 -22.74 15.37
C ALA A 17 -48.10 -21.59 14.42
N GLN A 18 -48.83 -20.47 14.47
CA GLN A 18 -48.49 -19.27 13.70
C GLN A 18 -47.16 -18.67 14.15
N SER A 19 -46.95 -18.53 15.47
CA SER A 19 -45.68 -18.04 16.02
C SER A 19 -44.51 -18.95 15.65
N GLN A 20 -44.69 -20.27 15.69
CA GLN A 20 -43.65 -21.23 15.30
C GLN A 20 -43.28 -21.10 13.83
N ARG A 21 -44.26 -20.95 12.92
CA ARG A 21 -43.98 -20.70 11.50
C ARG A 21 -43.23 -19.40 11.27
N HIS A 22 -43.58 -18.35 12.01
CA HIS A 22 -42.89 -17.06 11.88
C HIS A 22 -41.45 -17.13 12.39
N ILE A 23 -41.21 -17.83 13.49
CA ILE A 23 -39.85 -18.07 14.00
C ILE A 23 -39.00 -18.81 12.95
N LEU A 24 -39.55 -19.85 12.31
CA LEU A 24 -38.83 -20.59 11.28
C LEU A 24 -38.50 -19.72 10.07
N ALA A 25 -39.45 -18.90 9.60
CA ALA A 25 -39.22 -17.98 8.49
C ALA A 25 -38.12 -16.95 8.81
N LEU A 26 -38.13 -16.39 10.02
CA LEU A 26 -37.09 -15.45 10.46
C LEU A 26 -35.72 -16.14 10.61
N GLN A 27 -35.68 -17.40 11.04
CA GLN A 27 -34.44 -18.16 11.12
C GLN A 27 -33.82 -18.38 9.74
N GLU A 28 -34.64 -18.76 8.74
CA GLU A 28 -34.20 -18.90 7.35
C GLU A 28 -33.68 -17.56 6.79
N GLU A 29 -34.39 -16.46 7.03
CA GLU A 29 -33.96 -15.13 6.60
C GLU A 29 -32.64 -14.70 7.24
N ILE A 30 -32.43 -14.99 8.53
CA ILE A 30 -31.16 -14.71 9.22
C ILE A 30 -30.02 -15.52 8.60
N GLU A 31 -30.23 -16.80 8.33
CA GLU A 31 -29.20 -17.66 7.71
C GLU A 31 -28.80 -17.17 6.31
N GLU A 32 -29.77 -16.73 5.50
CA GLU A 32 -29.52 -16.14 4.20
C GLU A 32 -28.72 -14.84 4.30
N LEU A 33 -29.13 -13.92 5.19
CA LEU A 33 -28.45 -12.64 5.40
C LEU A 33 -27.02 -12.85 5.92
N GLU A 34 -26.80 -13.81 6.81
CA GLU A 34 -25.46 -14.14 7.29
C GLU A 34 -24.59 -14.71 6.17
N HIS A 35 -25.14 -15.53 5.28
CA HIS A 35 -24.42 -16.04 4.12
C HIS A 35 -24.02 -14.91 3.16
N GLU A 36 -24.95 -14.01 2.86
CA GLU A 36 -24.71 -12.84 2.01
C GLU A 36 -23.66 -11.91 2.63
N ASN A 37 -23.74 -11.66 3.94
CA ASN A 37 -22.77 -10.84 4.66
C ASN A 37 -21.34 -11.43 4.62
N ARG A 38 -21.21 -12.76 4.74
CA ARG A 38 -19.93 -13.45 4.57
C ARG A 38 -19.38 -13.26 3.16
N LEU A 39 -20.22 -13.36 2.14
CA LEU A 39 -19.80 -13.16 0.75
C LEU A 39 -19.36 -11.72 0.48
N HIS A 40 -20.13 -10.73 0.95
CA HIS A 40 -19.76 -9.32 0.87
C HIS A 40 -18.45 -9.03 1.59
N SER A 41 -18.25 -9.59 2.79
CA SER A 41 -16.99 -9.43 3.54
C SER A 41 -15.78 -9.99 2.78
N GLN A 42 -15.94 -11.11 2.07
CA GLN A 42 -14.88 -11.66 1.21
C GLN A 42 -14.59 -10.76 0.00
N GLN A 43 -15.64 -10.24 -0.65
CA GLN A 43 -15.48 -9.31 -1.75
C GLN A 43 -14.79 -8.01 -1.31
N GLU A 44 -15.18 -7.44 -0.17
CA GLU A 44 -14.51 -6.28 0.40
C GLU A 44 -13.03 -6.56 0.68
N ALA A 45 -12.69 -7.72 1.24
CA ALA A 45 -11.31 -8.08 1.51
C ALA A 45 -10.48 -8.12 0.22
N LYS A 46 -11.01 -8.74 -0.83
CA LYS A 46 -10.39 -8.79 -2.16
C LYS A 46 -10.22 -7.39 -2.76
N LEU A 47 -11.25 -6.56 -2.71
CA LEU A 47 -11.19 -5.18 -3.23
C LEU A 47 -10.17 -4.32 -2.46
N LYS A 48 -10.07 -4.47 -1.13
CA LYS A 48 -9.06 -3.80 -0.31
C LYS A 48 -7.64 -4.24 -0.67
N GLU A 49 -7.45 -5.51 -1.01
CA GLU A 49 -6.17 -6.03 -1.50
C GLU A 49 -5.79 -5.46 -2.87
N GLU A 50 -6.73 -5.49 -3.84
CA GLU A 50 -6.54 -4.89 -5.16
C GLU A 50 -6.23 -3.39 -5.07
N LEU A 51 -6.94 -2.66 -4.20
CA LEU A 51 -6.67 -1.24 -3.96
C LEU A 51 -5.25 -1.01 -3.43
N ARG A 52 -4.78 -1.86 -2.50
CA ARG A 52 -3.39 -1.80 -2.00
C ARG A 52 -2.37 -2.14 -3.08
N ASN A 53 -2.66 -3.10 -3.94
CA ASN A 53 -1.80 -3.46 -5.07
C ASN A 53 -1.74 -2.33 -6.09
N MET A 54 -2.88 -1.70 -6.38
CA MET A 54 -2.96 -0.53 -7.25
C MET A 54 -2.26 0.69 -6.65
N ASP A 55 -2.35 0.95 -5.35
CA ASP A 55 -1.58 2.02 -4.68
C ASP A 55 -0.07 1.77 -4.77
N ARG A 56 0.35 0.52 -4.61
CA ARG A 56 1.75 0.11 -4.79
C ARG A 56 2.20 0.24 -6.25
N SER A 57 1.35 -0.07 -7.23
CA SER A 57 1.69 0.08 -8.65
C SER A 57 1.68 1.54 -9.08
N GLN A 58 0.75 2.37 -8.59
CA GLN A 58 0.74 3.81 -8.82
C GLN A 58 1.99 4.49 -8.27
N LYS A 59 2.48 4.09 -7.09
CA LYS A 59 3.77 4.59 -6.58
C LYS A 59 4.95 4.25 -7.51
N ARG A 60 4.84 3.20 -8.33
CA ARG A 60 5.85 2.80 -9.31
C ARG A 60 5.65 3.47 -10.68
N GLU A 61 4.41 3.75 -11.07
CA GLU A 61 4.06 4.39 -12.36
C GLU A 61 4.01 5.92 -12.29
N GLY A 62 3.86 6.52 -11.10
CA GLY A 62 3.79 7.97 -10.91
C GLY A 62 5.12 8.71 -11.11
N VAL A 63 6.21 7.98 -11.37
CA VAL A 63 7.51 8.58 -11.67
C VAL A 63 7.64 8.69 -13.18
N ASP A 64 7.57 9.91 -13.71
CA ASP A 64 7.91 10.16 -15.12
C ASP A 64 9.39 9.82 -15.33
N LEU A 65 9.64 8.64 -15.88
CA LEU A 65 10.98 8.14 -16.19
C LEU A 65 11.70 9.04 -17.20
N THR A 66 10.97 9.79 -18.02
CA THR A 66 11.55 10.79 -18.94
C THR A 66 12.09 11.97 -18.16
N TYR A 67 11.34 12.47 -17.18
CA TYR A 67 11.79 13.54 -16.30
C TYR A 67 12.94 13.08 -15.41
N LEU A 68 12.84 11.89 -14.80
CA LEU A 68 13.91 11.31 -14.00
C LEU A 68 15.19 11.15 -14.83
N LYS A 69 15.09 10.65 -16.08
CA LYS A 69 16.23 10.58 -17.01
C LYS A 69 16.89 11.94 -17.19
N ASN A 70 16.12 12.99 -17.43
CA ASN A 70 16.66 14.34 -17.66
C ASN A 70 17.33 14.91 -16.40
N VAL A 71 16.80 14.64 -15.22
CA VAL A 71 17.39 15.06 -13.94
C VAL A 71 18.72 14.33 -13.70
N ILE A 72 18.76 13.01 -13.92
CA ILE A 72 20.00 12.22 -13.81
C ILE A 72 21.03 12.66 -14.84
N LEU A 73 20.61 12.94 -16.07
CA LEU A 73 21.50 13.44 -17.13
C LEU A 73 22.11 14.79 -16.76
N LYS A 74 21.32 15.74 -16.25
CA LYS A 74 21.83 17.02 -15.72
C LYS A 74 22.78 16.84 -14.54
N LEU A 75 22.49 15.89 -13.64
CA LEU A 75 23.35 15.59 -12.51
C LEU A 75 24.73 15.08 -12.96
N LEU A 76 24.78 14.26 -14.02
CA LEU A 76 26.03 13.76 -14.59
C LEU A 76 26.79 14.82 -15.40
N GLU A 77 26.10 15.74 -16.08
CA GLU A 77 26.73 16.81 -16.87
C GLU A 77 27.27 17.97 -16.02
N THR A 78 26.47 18.43 -15.06
CA THR A 78 26.76 19.64 -14.27
C THR A 78 27.40 19.35 -12.91
N GLY A 79 27.16 18.16 -12.36
CA GLY A 79 27.62 17.79 -11.02
C GLY A 79 26.90 18.53 -9.88
N GLU A 80 25.80 19.25 -10.15
CA GLU A 80 25.02 20.02 -9.16
C GLU A 80 24.16 19.12 -8.26
N VAL A 81 24.81 18.28 -7.47
CA VAL A 81 24.12 17.31 -6.59
C VAL A 81 23.25 18.00 -5.54
N GLU A 82 23.67 19.14 -4.98
CA GLU A 82 22.89 19.83 -3.94
C GLU A 82 21.51 20.32 -4.41
N ALA A 83 21.39 20.74 -5.68
CA ALA A 83 20.14 21.23 -6.25
C ALA A 83 19.25 20.09 -6.79
N LEU A 84 19.86 19.05 -7.36
CA LEU A 84 19.14 17.97 -8.04
C LEU A 84 18.81 16.78 -7.13
N LEU A 85 19.56 16.56 -6.04
CA LEU A 85 19.29 15.48 -5.08
C LEU A 85 17.90 15.59 -4.43
N PRO A 86 17.40 16.76 -4.02
CA PRO A 86 16.03 16.90 -3.52
C PRO A 86 14.97 16.52 -4.55
N VAL A 87 15.20 16.83 -5.82
CA VAL A 87 14.30 16.49 -6.93
C VAL A 87 14.26 14.98 -7.15
N VAL A 88 15.43 14.32 -7.17
CA VAL A 88 15.53 12.86 -7.29
C VAL A 88 14.86 12.17 -6.09
N ALA A 89 15.10 12.67 -4.88
CA ALA A 89 14.49 12.14 -3.67
C ALA A 89 12.97 12.30 -3.64
N MET A 90 12.44 13.40 -4.19
CA MET A 90 10.99 13.59 -4.33
C MET A 90 10.40 12.62 -5.36
N LEU A 91 11.02 12.49 -6.54
CA LEU A 91 10.57 11.59 -7.60
C LEU A 91 10.61 10.13 -7.17
N LEU A 92 11.67 9.71 -6.50
CA LEU A 92 11.87 8.33 -6.03
C LEU A 92 11.35 8.09 -4.61
N GLN A 93 10.69 9.08 -4.01
CA GLN A 93 10.09 9.01 -2.67
C GLN A 93 11.07 8.51 -1.59
N PHE A 94 12.27 9.08 -1.55
CA PHE A 94 13.27 8.71 -0.54
C PHE A 94 12.75 8.97 0.87
N SER A 95 13.06 8.05 1.77
CA SER A 95 12.93 8.27 3.21
C SER A 95 13.94 9.32 3.69
N PRO A 96 13.68 9.98 4.83
CA PRO A 96 14.62 10.93 5.43
C PRO A 96 16.01 10.34 5.69
N GLU A 97 16.10 9.03 5.97
CA GLU A 97 17.37 8.34 6.18
C GLU A 97 18.18 8.18 4.89
N GLU A 98 17.52 7.82 3.79
CA GLU A 98 18.15 7.68 2.47
C GLU A 98 18.68 9.02 1.97
N MET A 99 17.91 10.09 2.14
CA MET A 99 18.35 11.46 1.84
C MET A 99 19.65 11.81 2.60
N ARG A 100 19.70 11.53 3.91
CA ARG A 100 20.85 11.84 4.75
C ARG A 100 22.08 11.04 4.33
N LYS A 101 21.92 9.77 3.96
CA LYS A 101 23.01 8.92 3.45
C LYS A 101 23.60 9.47 2.17
N CYS A 102 22.77 9.93 1.22
CA CYS A 102 23.24 10.52 -0.03
C CYS A 102 24.01 11.83 0.20
N GLN A 103 23.49 12.73 1.05
CA GLN A 103 24.17 13.98 1.41
C GLN A 103 25.53 13.74 2.10
N GLN A 104 25.59 12.75 3.00
CA GLN A 104 26.83 12.37 3.68
C GLN A 104 27.86 11.79 2.69
N ALA A 105 27.43 10.88 1.82
CA ALA A 105 28.30 10.28 0.81
C ALA A 105 28.88 11.34 -0.14
N TYR A 106 28.06 12.33 -0.55
CA TYR A 106 28.52 13.45 -1.37
C TYR A 106 29.53 14.34 -0.63
N ARG A 107 29.21 14.74 0.61
CA ARG A 107 30.11 15.57 1.44
C ARG A 107 31.45 14.89 1.69
N SER A 108 31.45 13.60 2.01
CA SER A 108 32.66 12.81 2.17
C SER A 108 33.48 12.70 0.88
N SER A 109 32.82 12.68 -0.29
CA SER A 109 33.50 12.70 -1.59
C SER A 109 34.17 14.05 -1.88
N ILE A 110 33.54 15.17 -1.50
CA ILE A 110 34.13 16.51 -1.61
C ILE A 110 35.31 16.68 -0.63
N GLU A 111 35.15 16.26 0.62
CA GLU A 111 36.20 16.36 1.65
C GLU A 111 37.44 15.51 1.29
N ALA A 112 37.24 14.35 0.64
CA ALA A 112 38.34 13.53 0.10
C ALA A 112 39.08 14.18 -1.07
N GLN A 113 38.42 15.01 -1.88
CA GLN A 113 39.05 15.79 -2.96
C GLN A 113 39.74 17.08 -2.45
N ALA A 114 39.34 17.59 -1.28
CA ALA A 114 39.85 18.84 -0.70
C ALA A 114 41.14 18.69 0.14
N SER A 115 41.69 17.48 0.31
CA SER A 115 42.99 17.26 0.98
C SER A 115 44.15 17.35 -0.03
N PRO A 116 44.99 18.41 -0.03
CA PRO A 116 46.01 18.61 -1.05
C PRO A 116 47.35 18.04 -0.55
N ALA A 117 47.55 16.73 -0.60
CA ALA A 117 48.89 16.12 -0.57
C ALA A 117 48.83 14.60 -0.82
N LYS A 118 48.61 14.17 -2.07
CA LYS A 118 49.36 13.05 -2.65
C LYS A 118 49.07 12.90 -4.14
N ASP A 119 50.09 13.27 -4.90
CA ASP A 119 50.56 12.65 -6.14
C ASP A 119 49.56 12.43 -7.28
N ILE A 120 49.82 13.24 -8.30
CA ILE A 120 49.62 13.02 -9.73
C ILE A 120 49.48 11.53 -10.07
N SER A 121 48.25 11.09 -10.25
CA SER A 121 47.89 10.02 -11.18
C SER A 121 46.39 10.11 -11.40
N GLY A 122 46.02 10.51 -12.62
CA GLY A 122 44.64 10.57 -13.07
C GLY A 122 43.99 9.20 -12.89
N SER A 123 43.19 9.08 -11.84
CA SER A 123 42.21 8.02 -11.73
C SER A 123 40.90 8.73 -11.45
N GLY A 124 40.16 9.00 -12.53
CA GLY A 124 38.75 9.33 -12.40
C GLY A 124 38.14 8.22 -11.56
N SER A 125 37.86 8.53 -10.29
CA SER A 125 37.31 7.60 -9.32
C SER A 125 35.93 7.21 -9.83
N SER A 126 35.93 6.17 -10.66
CA SER A 126 34.79 5.80 -11.47
C SER A 126 33.70 5.34 -10.51
N LEU A 127 32.66 6.17 -10.35
CA LEU A 127 31.50 5.90 -9.51
C LEU A 127 30.87 4.54 -9.83
N PHE A 128 31.10 4.04 -11.06
CA PHE A 128 30.64 2.76 -11.56
C PHE A 128 31.38 1.54 -11.00
N SER A 129 32.59 1.68 -10.43
CA SER A 129 33.33 0.55 -9.84
C SER A 129 32.67 -0.02 -8.58
N ARG A 130 31.65 0.67 -8.03
CA ARG A 130 30.88 0.22 -6.85
C ARG A 130 29.63 -0.59 -7.19
N PHE A 131 29.22 -0.66 -8.45
CA PHE A 131 28.05 -1.45 -8.86
C PHE A 131 28.53 -2.80 -9.40
N SER A 132 28.58 -3.81 -8.52
CA SER A 132 28.72 -5.21 -8.94
C SER A 132 27.32 -5.81 -9.02
N PHE A 133 26.82 -6.03 -10.24
CA PHE A 133 25.59 -6.79 -10.45
C PHE A 133 25.93 -8.29 -10.38
N SER A 134 25.28 -9.00 -9.45
CA SER A 134 25.25 -10.46 -9.39
C SER A 134 23.87 -10.97 -9.79
#